data_AF-A0A150TII0-F1
#
_entry.id   AF-A0A150TII0-F1
#
_cell.length_a   1.000
_cell.length_b   1.000
_cell.length_c   1.000
_cell.angle_alpha   90.00
_cell.angle_beta   90.00
_cell.angle_gamma   90.00
#
_symmetry.space_group_name_H-M   'P 1'
#
loop_
_entity.id
_entity.type
_entity.pdbx_description
1 polymer ?
#
loop_
_entity_poly.entity_id
_entity_poly.type
_entity_poly.pdbx_seq_one_letter_code
_entity_poly.pdbx_strand_id
1 'polypeptide(L)'
;MIFAGVLLAAGCGRGDRAPASSSSRAAEVPGGEHSASPPAATTPATAQPAPQTAAPDAAADAEHQSAAPEASGDPRIEEIRKKYAEIQADKGLQTSELRMECSGGEGRAEVRLHQKNGAVSKAVLKDIAAGDAGSTYQFYYDGGRLIFALNDAFPFGEPPKTLLVQRRYYYHQGSPILCTRKSAEGPSDKVDSMLHQAPNEPVDCSFAPKVERLASMVAKGAAGMDELKKQLCPRPPR
;
A
#
# COMPACT_ATOMS: atom_id res chain seq x y z
N MET A 1 27.78 12.85 -47.54
CA MET A 1 26.99 13.85 -48.31
C MET A 1 26.15 14.66 -47.32
N ILE A 2 25.73 15.87 -47.69
CA ILE A 2 25.01 16.82 -46.82
C ILE A 2 23.61 17.06 -47.40
N PHE A 3 22.56 17.01 -46.56
CA PHE A 3 21.32 17.81 -46.56
C PHE A 3 20.57 17.39 -45.27
N ALA A 4 20.23 18.21 -44.25
CA ALA A 4 19.83 19.61 -44.11
C ALA A 4 18.30 19.86 -44.22
N GLY A 5 17.73 20.50 -43.20
CA GLY A 5 16.34 21.01 -43.15
C GLY A 5 15.33 20.08 -42.44
N VAL A 6 14.31 20.57 -41.73
CA VAL A 6 13.85 21.95 -41.51
C VAL A 6 13.31 22.14 -40.08
N LEU A 7 13.57 23.30 -39.47
CA LEU A 7 12.89 23.79 -38.26
C LEU A 7 11.62 24.57 -38.65
N LEU A 8 10.54 24.41 -37.88
CA LEU A 8 9.42 25.36 -37.88
C LEU A 8 8.91 25.58 -36.46
N ALA A 9 8.81 26.85 -36.07
CA ALA A 9 8.31 27.29 -34.78
C ALA A 9 7.33 28.46 -34.98
N ALA A 10 6.15 28.34 -34.38
CA ALA A 10 5.13 29.38 -34.23
C ALA A 10 4.22 28.96 -33.06
N GLY A 11 3.55 29.86 -32.33
CA GLY A 11 3.56 31.32 -32.39
C GLY A 11 2.70 31.88 -31.25
N CYS A 12 2.92 33.14 -30.86
CA CYS A 12 2.29 33.71 -29.67
C CYS A 12 0.77 33.92 -29.82
N GLY A 13 -0.01 33.62 -28.77
CA GLY A 13 -1.41 33.99 -28.64
C GLY A 13 -1.70 34.59 -27.25
N ARG A 14 -1.80 35.92 -27.17
CA ARG A 14 -2.09 36.67 -25.94
C ARG A 14 -3.42 37.41 -26.13
N GLY A 15 -4.37 37.24 -25.22
CA GLY A 15 -5.73 37.77 -25.37
C GLY A 15 -6.38 38.12 -24.04
N ASP A 16 -6.25 39.39 -23.63
CA ASP A 16 -6.94 39.95 -22.46
C ASP A 16 -8.38 40.35 -22.81
N ARG A 17 -9.37 39.90 -22.01
CA ARG A 17 -10.35 40.77 -21.31
C ARG A 17 -11.49 40.02 -20.62
N ALA A 18 -11.75 40.40 -19.37
CA ALA A 18 -13.11 40.48 -18.83
C ALA A 18 -13.71 41.87 -19.15
N PRO A 19 -15.01 42.10 -18.91
CA PRO A 19 -15.35 42.81 -17.68
C PRO A 19 -16.61 42.33 -16.93
N ALA A 20 -16.78 42.86 -15.72
CA ALA A 20 -17.78 42.49 -14.72
C ALA A 20 -19.21 43.01 -14.98
N SER A 21 -20.19 42.43 -14.27
CA SER A 21 -21.17 43.19 -13.47
C SER A 21 -21.95 42.32 -12.46
N SER A 22 -21.91 42.75 -11.19
CA SER A 22 -23.04 43.06 -10.29
C SER A 22 -24.20 42.06 -10.12
N SER A 23 -24.45 41.49 -8.93
CA SER A 23 -25.10 42.12 -7.75
C SER A 23 -26.58 42.52 -8.02
N SER A 24 -27.60 42.14 -7.24
CA SER A 24 -27.68 42.05 -5.77
C SER A 24 -28.95 41.32 -5.29
N ARG A 25 -28.96 40.82 -4.04
CA ARG A 25 -30.01 41.10 -3.02
C ARG A 25 -29.69 40.46 -1.66
N ALA A 26 -30.21 41.08 -0.59
CA ALA A 26 -30.17 40.59 0.79
C ALA A 26 -31.59 40.58 1.39
N ALA A 27 -31.78 39.84 2.47
CA ALA A 27 -32.91 39.94 3.39
C ALA A 27 -32.49 39.39 4.76
N GLU A 28 -32.93 40.03 5.85
CA GLU A 28 -32.58 39.69 7.24
C GLU A 28 -33.74 39.02 8.01
N VAL A 29 -33.45 38.61 9.24
CA VAL A 29 -34.32 37.89 10.21
C VAL A 29 -35.46 38.80 10.74
N PRO A 30 -36.58 38.25 11.27
CA PRO A 30 -36.66 37.63 12.61
C PRO A 30 -37.33 36.23 12.58
N GLY A 31 -37.45 35.44 13.66
CA GLY A 31 -37.14 35.64 15.08
C GLY A 31 -38.35 35.27 15.97
N GLY A 32 -38.20 34.32 16.90
CA GLY A 32 -39.28 33.93 17.82
C GLY A 32 -39.07 32.58 18.53
N GLU A 33 -38.89 32.62 19.84
CA GLU A 33 -39.00 31.46 20.75
C GLU A 33 -40.45 31.25 21.20
N HIS A 34 -40.80 30.06 21.73
CA HIS A 34 -41.74 29.85 22.85
C HIS A 34 -41.72 28.38 23.31
N SER A 35 -41.91 28.14 24.62
CA SER A 35 -41.91 26.80 25.26
C SER A 35 -43.29 26.39 25.76
N ALA A 36 -43.67 25.10 25.68
CA ALA A 36 -44.80 24.54 26.45
C ALA A 36 -44.79 23.01 26.63
N SER A 37 -45.19 22.58 27.83
CA SER A 37 -45.65 21.25 28.29
C SER A 37 -46.25 21.48 29.70
N PRO A 38 -46.95 20.55 30.40
CA PRO A 38 -47.40 19.17 30.08
C PRO A 38 -48.97 19.16 30.08
N PRO A 39 -49.78 18.19 30.59
CA PRO A 39 -49.61 16.78 31.06
C PRO A 39 -50.43 15.80 30.16
N ALA A 40 -50.88 14.57 30.51
CA ALA A 40 -51.09 13.88 31.80
C ALA A 40 -51.07 12.32 31.70
N ALA A 41 -51.72 11.65 32.65
CA ALA A 41 -51.62 10.21 32.96
C ALA A 41 -52.89 9.38 32.65
N THR A 42 -52.72 8.06 32.41
CA THR A 42 -53.66 7.03 32.90
C THR A 42 -53.00 5.64 32.98
N THR A 43 -53.37 4.86 33.99
CA THR A 43 -53.09 3.43 34.25
C THR A 43 -54.36 2.82 34.88
N PRO A 44 -54.50 1.49 35.14
CA PRO A 44 -53.58 0.36 34.93
C PRO A 44 -54.22 -0.84 34.16
N ALA A 45 -53.41 -1.87 33.83
CA ALA A 45 -53.91 -3.24 33.63
C ALA A 45 -52.83 -4.33 33.83
N THR A 46 -53.20 -5.38 34.58
CA THR A 46 -52.46 -6.55 35.04
C THR A 46 -51.87 -7.47 33.96
N ALA A 47 -50.62 -7.93 34.11
CA ALA A 47 -50.17 -9.33 33.87
C ALA A 47 -48.69 -9.56 34.24
N GLN A 48 -48.39 -10.61 35.02
CA GLN A 48 -47.03 -11.14 35.20
C GLN A 48 -46.88 -12.49 34.50
N PRO A 49 -45.86 -12.68 33.63
CA PRO A 49 -45.28 -13.99 33.32
C PRO A 49 -44.22 -14.39 34.35
N ALA A 50 -44.01 -15.69 34.54
CA ALA A 50 -42.95 -16.24 35.40
C ALA A 50 -41.56 -16.17 34.70
N PRO A 51 -40.45 -16.11 35.45
CA PRO A 51 -39.10 -16.13 34.87
C PRO A 51 -38.82 -17.47 34.19
N GLN A 52 -38.35 -17.42 32.94
CA GLN A 52 -37.90 -18.61 32.21
C GLN A 52 -36.42 -18.89 32.52
N THR A 53 -36.13 -20.12 32.96
CA THR A 53 -34.77 -20.58 33.21
C THR A 53 -34.02 -20.76 31.89
N ALA A 54 -33.08 -19.87 31.59
CA ALA A 54 -32.18 -20.04 30.45
C ALA A 54 -31.11 -21.11 30.75
N ALA A 55 -30.83 -21.96 29.76
CA ALA A 55 -29.73 -22.93 29.79
C ALA A 55 -29.36 -23.37 28.37
N PRO A 56 -28.08 -23.68 28.07
CA PRO A 56 -26.84 -23.15 28.66
C PRO A 56 -26.02 -22.34 27.63
N ASP A 57 -25.16 -21.43 28.10
CA ASP A 57 -24.20 -20.74 27.21
C ASP A 57 -23.09 -21.70 26.72
N ALA A 58 -23.28 -22.23 25.51
CA ALA A 58 -22.30 -23.05 24.81
C ALA A 58 -21.63 -22.25 23.67
N ALA A 59 -20.91 -21.18 24.04
CA ALA A 59 -20.29 -20.24 23.10
C ALA A 59 -18.92 -19.71 23.58
N ALA A 60 -18.13 -20.57 24.25
CA ALA A 60 -16.85 -20.18 24.86
C ALA A 60 -15.66 -21.11 24.51
N ASP A 61 -15.78 -21.93 23.46
CA ASP A 61 -14.65 -22.66 22.86
C ASP A 61 -14.70 -22.55 21.32
N ALA A 62 -14.35 -21.38 20.81
CA ALA A 62 -13.85 -21.27 19.44
C ALA A 62 -12.39 -21.76 19.47
N GLU A 63 -12.22 -23.08 19.38
CA GLU A 63 -10.92 -23.77 19.48
C GLU A 63 -9.82 -23.12 18.63
N HIS A 64 -8.57 -23.36 19.02
CA HIS A 64 -7.40 -23.01 18.22
C HIS A 64 -7.54 -23.53 16.78
N GLN A 65 -7.91 -22.63 15.86
CA GLN A 65 -7.69 -22.84 14.44
C GLN A 65 -6.20 -22.94 14.21
N SER A 66 -5.71 -24.19 14.23
CA SER A 66 -4.30 -24.53 14.06
C SER A 66 -3.80 -23.83 12.80
N ALA A 67 -2.76 -23.01 12.94
CA ALA A 67 -2.11 -22.38 11.81
C ALA A 67 -1.79 -23.47 10.79
N ALA A 68 -2.39 -23.37 9.60
CA ALA A 68 -2.21 -24.39 8.57
C ALA A 68 -0.71 -24.58 8.34
N PRO A 69 -0.18 -25.83 8.38
CA PRO A 69 1.25 -26.07 8.24
C PRO A 69 1.75 -25.41 6.96
N GLU A 70 2.94 -24.81 6.99
CA GLU A 70 3.47 -24.03 5.86
C GLU A 70 3.25 -24.77 4.54
N ALA A 71 2.77 -24.05 3.52
CA ALA A 71 2.63 -24.56 2.15
C ALA A 71 3.99 -24.73 1.44
N SER A 72 5.00 -25.24 2.18
CA SER A 72 6.36 -25.55 1.76
C SER A 72 6.47 -26.84 0.94
N GLY A 73 5.39 -27.61 0.85
CA GLY A 73 5.30 -28.81 0.00
C GLY A 73 4.96 -28.55 -1.48
N ASP A 74 4.66 -27.30 -1.88
CA ASP A 74 4.39 -26.97 -3.28
C ASP A 74 5.71 -26.82 -4.06
N PRO A 75 6.00 -27.67 -5.06
CA PRO A 75 7.27 -27.60 -5.81
C PRO A 75 7.46 -26.29 -6.56
N ARG A 76 6.38 -25.55 -6.87
CA ARG A 76 6.45 -24.22 -7.49
C ARG A 76 7.02 -23.18 -6.53
N ILE A 77 6.78 -23.32 -5.23
CA ILE A 77 7.33 -22.44 -4.20
C ILE A 77 8.83 -22.68 -4.07
N GLU A 78 9.29 -23.94 -4.13
CA GLU A 78 10.73 -24.26 -4.13
C GLU A 78 11.44 -23.82 -5.42
N GLU A 79 10.79 -23.92 -6.58
CA GLU A 79 11.29 -23.33 -7.83
C GLU A 79 11.48 -21.81 -7.68
N ILE A 80 10.45 -21.09 -7.19
CA ILE A 80 10.54 -19.64 -6.96
C ILE A 80 11.62 -19.28 -5.94
N ARG A 81 11.75 -20.05 -4.84
CA ARG A 81 12.79 -19.89 -3.81
C ARG A 81 14.19 -20.01 -4.41
N LYS A 82 14.43 -21.06 -5.20
CA LYS A 82 15.67 -21.24 -5.95
C LYS A 82 15.94 -20.09 -6.91
N LYS A 83 14.95 -19.71 -7.72
CA LYS A 83 15.08 -18.65 -8.75
C LYS A 83 15.40 -17.28 -8.15
N TYR A 84 14.72 -16.84 -7.09
CA TYR A 84 15.06 -15.55 -6.48
C TYR A 84 16.42 -15.60 -5.76
N ALA A 85 16.83 -16.76 -5.22
CA ALA A 85 18.16 -16.93 -4.63
C ALA A 85 19.28 -16.88 -5.69
N GLU A 86 19.07 -17.48 -6.87
CA GLU A 86 19.98 -17.37 -8.03
C GLU A 86 20.12 -15.90 -8.47
N ILE A 87 19.02 -15.17 -8.61
CA ILE A 87 19.01 -13.74 -8.96
C ILE A 87 19.72 -12.90 -7.86
N GLN A 88 19.48 -13.21 -6.59
CA GLN A 88 20.08 -12.51 -5.44
C GLN A 88 21.59 -12.76 -5.31
N ALA A 89 22.10 -13.88 -5.82
CA ALA A 89 23.52 -14.22 -5.84
C ALA A 89 24.26 -13.71 -7.09
N ASP A 90 23.55 -13.24 -8.12
CA ASP A 90 24.14 -12.84 -9.40
C ASP A 90 24.88 -11.49 -9.31
N LYS A 91 26.22 -11.57 -9.33
CA LYS A 91 27.11 -10.40 -9.29
C LYS A 91 27.27 -9.71 -10.66
N GLY A 92 26.68 -10.26 -11.73
CA GLY A 92 26.74 -9.72 -13.10
C GLY A 92 25.65 -8.70 -13.43
N LEU A 93 24.76 -8.35 -12.48
CA LEU A 93 23.63 -7.46 -12.73
C LEU A 93 24.05 -5.99 -12.84
N GLN A 94 23.82 -5.39 -14.01
CA GLN A 94 23.99 -3.96 -14.23
C GLN A 94 22.97 -3.20 -13.38
N THR A 95 23.43 -2.22 -12.61
CA THR A 95 22.58 -1.51 -11.65
C THR A 95 22.35 -0.06 -12.10
N SER A 96 21.09 0.35 -12.19
CA SER A 96 20.68 1.74 -12.41
C SER A 96 19.78 2.22 -11.27
N GLU A 97 19.77 3.52 -11.02
CA GLU A 97 19.02 4.13 -9.92
C GLU A 97 18.28 5.38 -10.38
N LEU A 98 17.04 5.51 -9.90
CA LEU A 98 16.12 6.60 -10.19
C LEU A 98 15.57 7.11 -8.86
N ARG A 99 15.58 8.43 -8.66
CA ARG A 99 15.05 9.06 -7.44
C ARG A 99 13.98 10.06 -7.81
N MET A 100 12.94 10.17 -6.99
CA MET A 100 11.96 11.24 -7.08
C MET A 100 11.57 11.73 -5.69
N GLU A 101 11.15 12.99 -5.66
CA GLU A 101 10.66 13.67 -4.47
C GLU A 101 9.43 14.51 -4.85
N CYS A 102 8.52 14.66 -3.90
CA CYS A 102 7.33 15.49 -4.00
C CYS A 102 7.66 16.95 -3.68
N SER A 103 6.97 17.88 -4.33
CA SER A 103 7.05 19.29 -3.98
C SER A 103 6.65 19.47 -2.51
N GLY A 104 7.51 20.09 -1.70
CA GLY A 104 7.30 20.22 -0.25
C GLY A 104 7.94 19.11 0.60
N GLY A 105 8.55 18.08 0.00
CA GLY A 105 9.24 17.00 0.73
C GLY A 105 8.33 15.96 1.38
N GLU A 106 7.00 16.08 1.20
CA GLU A 106 5.98 15.23 1.82
C GLU A 106 6.05 13.74 1.42
N GLY A 107 6.77 13.40 0.36
CA GLY A 107 6.94 12.03 -0.11
C GLY A 107 8.13 11.87 -1.05
N ARG A 108 8.70 10.67 -1.10
CA ARG A 108 9.89 10.34 -1.90
C ARG A 108 9.97 8.87 -2.28
N ALA A 109 10.65 8.58 -3.38
CA ALA A 109 10.99 7.21 -3.76
C ALA A 109 12.40 7.06 -4.35
N GLU A 110 13.05 5.94 -4.00
CA GLU A 110 14.29 5.44 -4.59
C GLU A 110 13.97 4.12 -5.30
N VAL A 111 14.06 4.09 -6.64
CA VAL A 111 13.98 2.87 -7.45
C VAL A 111 15.38 2.49 -7.91
N ARG A 112 15.80 1.26 -7.59
CA ARG A 112 17.04 0.67 -8.10
C ARG A 112 16.72 -0.57 -8.92
N LEU A 113 17.11 -0.56 -10.20
CA LEU A 113 16.92 -1.69 -11.11
C LEU A 113 18.24 -2.44 -11.29
N HIS A 114 18.17 -3.76 -11.19
CA HIS A 114 19.27 -4.68 -11.42
C HIS A 114 18.93 -5.53 -12.64
N GLN A 115 19.70 -5.34 -13.72
CA GLN A 115 19.39 -5.78 -15.07
C GLN A 115 20.44 -6.75 -15.62
N LYS A 116 19.98 -7.70 -16.44
CA LYS A 116 20.83 -8.62 -17.20
C LYS A 116 20.38 -8.62 -18.66
N ASN A 117 21.30 -8.38 -19.57
CA ASN A 117 21.05 -8.33 -21.02
C ASN A 117 19.86 -7.39 -21.40
N GLY A 118 19.70 -6.28 -20.69
CA GLY A 118 18.60 -5.31 -20.88
C GLY A 118 17.26 -5.67 -20.21
N ALA A 119 17.09 -6.89 -19.70
CA ALA A 119 15.92 -7.27 -18.91
C ALA A 119 16.13 -6.97 -17.41
N VAL A 120 15.08 -6.56 -16.71
CA VAL A 120 15.11 -6.44 -15.23
C VAL A 120 15.02 -7.83 -14.62
N SER A 121 15.97 -8.19 -13.75
CA SER A 121 15.98 -9.44 -12.99
C SER A 121 15.61 -9.21 -11.52
N LYS A 122 16.05 -8.09 -10.94
CA LYS A 122 15.61 -7.61 -9.63
C LYS A 122 15.32 -6.11 -9.68
N ALA A 123 14.34 -5.65 -8.92
CA ALA A 123 14.15 -4.25 -8.61
C ALA A 123 14.00 -4.04 -7.10
N VAL A 124 14.50 -2.92 -6.59
CA VAL A 124 14.21 -2.42 -5.25
C VAL A 124 13.47 -1.11 -5.38
N LEU A 125 12.39 -0.95 -4.64
CA LEU A 125 11.71 0.33 -4.43
C LEU A 125 11.76 0.62 -2.92
N LYS A 126 12.26 1.80 -2.55
CA LYS A 126 11.94 2.39 -1.24
C LYS A 126 10.94 3.50 -1.48
N ASP A 127 9.80 3.47 -0.81
CA ASP A 127 8.77 4.48 -0.86
C ASP A 127 8.45 4.98 0.55
N ILE A 128 8.43 6.31 0.70
CA ILE A 128 8.00 7.01 1.89
C ILE A 128 6.89 7.96 1.44
N ALA A 129 5.66 7.63 1.83
CA ALA A 129 4.48 8.46 1.62
C ALA A 129 4.29 9.41 2.81
N ALA A 130 3.48 10.46 2.63
CA ALA A 130 3.17 11.41 3.69
C ALA A 130 2.52 10.71 4.90
N GLY A 131 3.18 10.78 6.05
CA GLY A 131 2.71 10.17 7.31
C GLY A 131 3.06 8.69 7.50
N ASP A 132 3.82 8.07 6.60
CA ASP A 132 4.33 6.69 6.73
C ASP A 132 5.82 6.73 7.10
N ALA A 133 6.29 5.84 7.99
CA ALA A 133 7.73 5.70 8.27
C ALA A 133 8.47 4.97 7.12
N GLY A 134 7.72 4.26 6.26
CA GLY A 134 8.15 3.84 4.94
C GLY A 134 8.02 2.35 4.66
N SER A 135 8.11 2.02 3.38
CA SER A 135 8.23 0.64 2.88
C SER A 135 9.50 0.47 2.04
N THR A 136 10.03 -0.75 2.05
CA THR A 136 11.01 -1.24 1.09
C THR A 136 10.46 -2.48 0.43
N TYR A 137 10.26 -2.42 -0.89
CA TYR A 137 9.90 -3.55 -1.72
C TYR A 137 11.12 -4.09 -2.46
N GLN A 138 11.23 -5.42 -2.55
CA GLN A 138 12.19 -6.10 -3.41
C GLN A 138 11.44 -7.06 -4.34
N PHE A 139 11.48 -6.78 -5.63
CA PHE A 139 10.79 -7.53 -6.68
C PHE A 139 11.79 -8.36 -7.48
N TYR A 140 11.47 -9.62 -7.75
CA TYR A 140 12.33 -10.56 -8.49
C TYR A 140 11.57 -11.12 -9.69
N TYR A 141 12.24 -11.15 -10.84
CA TYR A 141 11.63 -11.42 -12.13
C TYR A 141 12.34 -12.55 -12.87
N ASP A 142 11.59 -13.47 -13.46
CA ASP A 142 12.08 -14.47 -14.41
C ASP A 142 11.26 -14.39 -15.70
N GLY A 143 11.92 -14.47 -16.85
CA GLY A 143 11.30 -14.24 -18.17
C GLY A 143 10.57 -12.89 -18.30
N GLY A 144 10.92 -11.88 -17.47
CA GLY A 144 10.22 -10.60 -17.37
C GLY A 144 8.89 -10.62 -16.59
N ARG A 145 8.50 -11.76 -16.01
CA ARG A 145 7.34 -11.90 -15.11
C ARG A 145 7.78 -11.82 -13.65
N LEU A 146 6.97 -11.21 -12.79
CA LEU A 146 7.18 -11.25 -11.34
C LEU A 146 7.05 -12.70 -10.85
N ILE A 147 8.04 -13.17 -10.10
CA ILE A 147 8.00 -14.50 -9.43
C ILE A 147 7.98 -14.39 -7.91
N PHE A 148 8.60 -13.35 -7.35
CA PHE A 148 8.64 -13.13 -5.90
C PHE A 148 8.67 -11.64 -5.58
N ALA A 149 7.93 -11.23 -4.55
CA ALA A 149 8.03 -9.91 -3.96
C ALA A 149 8.18 -10.01 -2.44
N LEU A 150 9.11 -9.23 -1.90
CA LEU A 150 9.30 -8.95 -0.48
C LEU A 150 8.85 -7.51 -0.22
N ASN A 151 8.16 -7.26 0.89
CA ASN A 151 7.80 -5.93 1.39
C ASN A 151 8.14 -5.85 2.87
N ASP A 152 9.16 -5.08 3.21
CA ASP A 152 9.51 -4.71 4.58
C ASP A 152 8.89 -3.33 4.87
N ALA A 153 7.95 -3.26 5.81
CA ALA A 153 7.15 -2.06 6.07
C ALA A 153 7.18 -1.66 7.55
N PHE A 154 7.27 -0.35 7.81
CA PHE A 154 7.25 0.25 9.14
C PHE A 154 5.94 1.02 9.37
N PRO A 155 4.78 0.34 9.54
CA PRO A 155 3.47 0.99 9.60
C PRO A 155 3.32 2.00 10.76
N PHE A 156 4.10 1.85 11.84
CA PHE A 156 4.18 2.79 12.96
C PHE A 156 5.60 2.80 13.55
N GLY A 157 6.07 3.97 13.96
CA GLY A 157 7.46 4.18 14.39
C GLY A 157 7.66 5.38 15.30
N GLU A 158 6.87 5.51 16.37
CA GLU A 158 7.10 6.50 17.42
C GLU A 158 7.93 5.90 18.58
N PRO A 159 8.85 6.66 19.20
CA PRO A 159 9.56 6.18 20.39
C PRO A 159 8.59 5.84 21.52
N PRO A 160 8.73 4.69 22.22
CA PRO A 160 9.93 3.84 22.30
C PRO A 160 9.86 2.51 21.53
N LYS A 161 8.91 2.31 20.60
CA LYS A 161 8.71 1.01 19.92
C LYS A 161 8.53 1.15 18.41
N THR A 162 9.19 0.26 17.67
CA THR A 162 9.00 0.09 16.22
C THR A 162 8.23 -1.20 15.96
N LEU A 163 7.20 -1.13 15.11
CA LEU A 163 6.56 -2.30 14.51
C LEU A 163 7.12 -2.50 13.09
N LEU A 164 7.76 -3.63 12.85
CA LEU A 164 8.23 -4.05 11.53
C LEU A 164 7.37 -5.20 11.04
N VAL A 165 6.82 -5.06 9.83
CA VAL A 165 6.01 -6.10 9.17
C VAL A 165 6.64 -6.46 7.83
N GLN A 166 7.07 -7.71 7.69
CA GLN A 166 7.59 -8.25 6.44
C GLN A 166 6.52 -9.12 5.78
N ARG A 167 6.19 -8.82 4.53
CA ARG A 167 5.26 -9.59 3.70
C ARG A 167 6.00 -10.22 2.53
N ARG A 168 5.67 -11.47 2.21
CA ARG A 168 6.26 -12.27 1.13
C ARG A 168 5.16 -12.75 0.20
N TYR A 169 5.34 -12.55 -1.09
CA TYR A 169 4.37 -12.90 -2.12
C TYR A 169 5.05 -13.75 -3.20
N TYR A 170 4.57 -14.97 -3.39
CA TYR A 170 5.09 -15.93 -4.37
C TYR A 170 4.11 -16.01 -5.55
N TYR A 171 4.61 -15.77 -6.76
CA TYR A 171 3.81 -15.70 -7.98
C TYR A 171 4.23 -16.79 -8.95
N HIS A 172 3.26 -17.53 -9.49
CA HIS A 172 3.48 -18.50 -10.55
C HIS A 172 2.61 -18.14 -11.75
N GLN A 173 3.24 -18.05 -12.93
CA GLN A 173 2.61 -17.71 -14.22
C GLN A 173 1.86 -16.35 -14.29
N GLY A 174 1.92 -15.51 -13.26
CA GLY A 174 1.12 -14.27 -13.15
C GLY A 174 -0.08 -14.37 -12.22
N SER A 175 -0.08 -15.34 -11.30
CA SER A 175 -1.04 -15.44 -10.19
C SER A 175 -0.31 -15.66 -8.88
N PRO A 176 -0.72 -15.02 -7.77
CA PRO A 176 -0.16 -15.32 -6.45
C PRO A 176 -0.59 -16.73 -6.02
N ILE A 177 0.38 -17.54 -5.58
CA ILE A 177 0.14 -18.93 -5.13
C ILE A 177 0.45 -19.14 -3.64
N LEU A 178 1.19 -18.22 -3.01
CA LEU A 178 1.39 -18.17 -1.56
C LEU A 178 1.66 -16.73 -1.13
N CYS A 179 1.05 -16.31 -0.04
CA CYS A 179 1.37 -15.07 0.65
C CYS A 179 1.65 -15.38 2.12
N THR A 180 2.75 -14.84 2.67
CA THR A 180 3.09 -14.99 4.10
C THR A 180 3.46 -13.65 4.72
N ARG A 181 3.29 -13.57 6.04
CA ARG A 181 3.64 -12.41 6.87
C ARG A 181 4.59 -12.85 8.00
N LYS A 182 5.53 -11.98 8.34
CA LYS A 182 6.18 -11.92 9.65
C LYS A 182 5.92 -10.55 10.26
N SER A 183 5.87 -10.45 11.57
CA SER A 183 5.85 -9.18 12.28
C SER A 183 6.61 -9.26 13.59
N ALA A 184 7.28 -8.17 13.97
CA ALA A 184 7.90 -8.00 15.27
C ALA A 184 7.69 -6.56 15.76
N GLU A 185 7.43 -6.41 17.05
CA GLU A 185 7.32 -5.12 17.75
C GLU A 185 8.40 -5.08 18.83
N GLY A 186 9.20 -4.01 18.87
CA GLY A 186 10.26 -3.88 19.87
C GLY A 186 11.12 -2.63 19.71
N PRO A 187 12.24 -2.55 20.46
CA PRO A 187 13.23 -1.51 20.29
C PRO A 187 13.83 -1.51 18.88
N SER A 188 14.06 -0.32 18.31
CA SER A 188 14.49 -0.16 16.91
C SER A 188 15.86 -0.78 16.62
N ASP A 189 16.71 -0.97 17.62
CA ASP A 189 17.99 -1.68 17.53
C ASP A 189 17.86 -3.21 17.45
N LYS A 190 16.67 -3.75 17.72
CA LYS A 190 16.40 -5.19 17.89
C LYS A 190 15.28 -5.74 17.02
N VAL A 191 14.38 -4.88 16.51
CA VAL A 191 13.17 -5.29 15.81
C VAL A 191 13.46 -6.19 14.60
N ASP A 192 14.52 -5.94 13.83
CA ASP A 192 14.98 -6.82 12.75
C ASP A 192 15.39 -8.21 13.25
N SER A 193 16.15 -8.29 14.35
CA SER A 193 16.57 -9.58 14.93
C SER A 193 15.38 -10.38 15.45
N MET A 194 14.37 -9.70 15.99
CA MET A 194 13.10 -10.30 16.42
C MET A 194 12.27 -10.77 15.22
N LEU A 195 12.23 -10.00 14.12
CA LEU A 195 11.55 -10.39 12.88
C LEU A 195 12.17 -11.65 12.24
N HIS A 196 13.49 -11.80 12.29
CA HIS A 196 14.15 -13.01 11.80
C HIS A 196 13.68 -14.26 12.56
N GLN A 197 13.47 -14.14 13.88
CA GLN A 197 13.01 -15.21 14.77
C GLN A 197 11.49 -15.46 14.71
N ALA A 198 10.68 -14.46 14.35
CA ALA A 198 9.22 -14.60 14.21
C ALA A 198 8.84 -15.70 13.18
N PRO A 199 7.72 -16.43 13.37
CA PRO A 199 7.25 -17.42 12.40
C PRO A 199 6.76 -16.78 11.10
N ASN A 200 6.70 -17.56 10.00
CA ASN A 200 5.91 -17.17 8.84
C ASN A 200 4.45 -17.53 9.09
N GLU A 201 3.56 -16.54 9.13
CA GLU A 201 2.11 -16.76 9.10
C GLU A 201 1.64 -16.85 7.64
N PRO A 202 0.85 -17.87 7.24
CA PRO A 202 0.13 -17.82 5.97
C PRO A 202 -0.94 -16.72 6.04
N VAL A 203 -1.08 -15.94 4.97
CA VAL A 203 -2.09 -14.87 4.87
C VAL A 203 -2.78 -14.91 3.50
N ASP A 204 -3.98 -14.33 3.45
CA ASP A 204 -4.68 -14.09 2.18
C ASP A 204 -3.86 -13.20 1.22
N CYS A 205 -4.07 -13.41 -0.08
CA CYS A 205 -3.35 -12.75 -1.16
C CYS A 205 -4.07 -11.53 -1.77
N SER A 206 -5.13 -10.98 -1.16
CA SER A 206 -5.84 -9.78 -1.67
C SER A 206 -4.95 -8.55 -1.92
N PHE A 207 -3.83 -8.43 -1.21
CA PHE A 207 -2.84 -7.36 -1.44
C PHE A 207 -1.91 -7.62 -2.64
N ALA A 208 -1.76 -8.86 -3.08
CA ALA A 208 -0.81 -9.25 -4.13
C ALA A 208 -1.05 -8.54 -5.49
N PRO A 209 -2.28 -8.28 -5.97
CA PRO A 209 -2.52 -7.50 -7.18
C PRO A 209 -2.08 -6.02 -7.08
N LYS A 210 -2.06 -5.43 -5.87
CA LYS A 210 -1.47 -4.09 -5.64
C LYS A 210 0.05 -4.15 -5.79
N VAL A 211 0.67 -5.16 -5.18
CA VAL A 211 2.13 -5.38 -5.22
C VAL A 211 2.62 -5.72 -6.64
N GLU A 212 1.87 -6.53 -7.39
CA GLU A 212 2.18 -6.85 -8.79
C GLU A 212 2.04 -5.63 -9.71
N ARG A 213 1.03 -4.78 -9.50
CA ARG A 213 0.90 -3.50 -10.21
C ARG A 213 2.06 -2.56 -9.92
N LEU A 214 2.53 -2.51 -8.67
CA LEU A 214 3.69 -1.71 -8.25
C LEU A 214 4.99 -2.26 -8.87
N ALA A 215 5.20 -3.57 -8.85
CA ALA A 215 6.32 -4.23 -9.54
C ALA A 215 6.33 -3.90 -11.05
N SER A 216 5.18 -4.07 -11.71
CA SER A 216 4.96 -3.79 -13.14
C SER A 216 5.15 -2.31 -13.52
N MET A 217 5.07 -1.41 -12.54
CA MET A 217 5.39 0.01 -12.71
C MET A 217 6.89 0.23 -12.55
N VAL A 218 7.48 -0.24 -11.45
CA VAL A 218 8.91 -0.12 -11.14
C VAL A 218 9.78 -0.72 -12.24
N ALA A 219 9.40 -1.87 -12.81
CA ALA A 219 10.10 -2.53 -13.91
C ALA A 219 10.21 -1.67 -15.20
N LYS A 220 9.37 -0.63 -15.35
CA LYS A 220 9.43 0.32 -16.50
C LYS A 220 10.46 1.44 -16.31
N GLY A 221 11.16 1.48 -15.16
CA GLY A 221 12.16 2.50 -14.87
C GLY A 221 11.59 3.92 -14.98
N ALA A 222 12.23 4.78 -15.76
CA ALA A 222 11.86 6.19 -15.90
C ALA A 222 10.37 6.39 -16.28
N ALA A 223 9.83 5.58 -17.19
CA ALA A 223 8.42 5.63 -17.60
C ALA A 223 7.45 5.13 -16.51
N GLY A 224 7.95 4.43 -15.48
CA GLY A 224 7.21 4.09 -14.27
C GLY A 224 7.25 5.18 -13.20
N MET A 225 8.35 5.94 -13.11
CA MET A 225 8.55 6.98 -12.10
C MET A 225 7.50 8.10 -12.19
N ASP A 226 7.05 8.46 -13.39
CA ASP A 226 5.98 9.45 -13.58
C ASP A 226 4.63 8.98 -13.04
N GLU A 227 4.35 7.67 -13.08
CA GLU A 227 3.13 7.10 -12.51
C GLU A 227 3.25 6.96 -10.98
N LEU A 228 4.42 6.54 -10.49
CA LEU A 228 4.73 6.47 -9.06
C LEU A 228 4.61 7.86 -8.41
N LYS A 229 5.06 8.92 -9.11
CA LYS A 229 4.92 10.31 -8.68
C LYS A 229 3.46 10.75 -8.50
N LYS A 230 2.54 10.26 -9.34
CA LYS A 230 1.09 10.54 -9.19
C LYS A 230 0.44 9.83 -8.00
N GLN A 231 1.07 8.75 -7.50
CA GLN A 231 0.56 7.97 -6.37
C GLN A 231 1.14 8.44 -5.03
N LEU A 232 2.41 8.86 -5.01
CA LEU A 232 3.07 9.32 -3.78
C LEU A 232 2.90 10.82 -3.51
N CYS A 233 2.74 11.65 -4.54
CA CYS A 233 2.54 13.09 -4.35
C CYS A 233 1.06 13.45 -4.44
N PRO A 234 0.39 13.83 -3.34
CA PRO A 234 -0.96 14.38 -3.42
C PRO A 234 -0.94 15.64 -4.29
N ARG A 235 -2.03 15.87 -5.04
CA ARG A 235 -2.23 17.18 -5.67
C ARG A 235 -2.60 18.17 -4.56
N PRO A 236 -2.03 19.40 -4.53
CA PRO A 236 -2.51 20.42 -3.63
C PRO A 236 -4.00 20.69 -3.91
N PRO A 237 -4.80 21.02 -2.88
CA PRO A 237 -6.18 21.47 -3.09
C PRO A 237 -6.21 22.70 -4.01
N ARG A 238 -7.30 22.83 -4.75
CA ARG A 238 -7.57 23.95 -5.67
C ARG A 238 -8.41 25.03 -5.00
#